data_AF-W7E237-F1
#
_entry.id   AF-W7E237-F1
#
_cell.length_a   1.000
_cell.length_b   1.000
_cell.length_c   1.000
_cell.angle_alpha   90.00
_cell.angle_beta   90.00
_cell.angle_gamma   90.00
#
_symmetry.space_group_name_H-M   'P 1'
#
loop_
_entity.id
_entity.type
_entity.pdbx_description
1 polymer ?
#
loop_
_entity_poly.entity_id
_entity_poly.type
_entity_poly.pdbx_seq_one_letter_code
_entity_poly.pdbx_strand_id
1 'polypeptide(L)'
;MQLEEEDDGTALEDWDEGDDSSEPISDPTIIWEQHALRIQNRYRRSGIPDFAAETRLAFQKKIFDLHVDRERQLREATESSPKFDMDAQYPLREGTSTSWNAVLAAATFSEHSLWELTCPMLWRHFEGGRSFDHPQWAPRGLMRIHTVSNSSYVFFEFGARSFSTSRISIPATVNTRALVFSARCHQTRASIDFELTFVARSFVEVQFPITAIIQFDGSSKIPSTTAVKLTGVWMGPVE
;
A
#
# COMPACT_ATOMS: atom_id res chain seq x y z
N MET A 1 37.69 17.02 -60.40
CA MET A 1 37.86 17.29 -58.97
C MET A 1 36.56 16.86 -58.33
N GLN A 2 36.61 15.74 -57.60
CA GLN A 2 35.49 15.04 -56.98
C GLN A 2 34.95 15.86 -55.80
N LEU A 3 33.64 15.86 -55.60
CA LEU A 3 33.03 15.99 -54.28
C LEU A 3 31.88 14.99 -54.23
N GLU A 4 32.08 13.98 -53.39
CA GLU A 4 31.13 12.94 -53.01
C GLU A 4 30.12 13.56 -52.03
N GLU A 5 28.84 13.31 -52.26
CA GLU A 5 27.78 13.60 -51.29
C GLU A 5 27.70 12.40 -50.34
N GLU A 6 28.14 12.59 -49.09
CA GLU A 6 27.98 11.62 -48.01
C GLU A 6 26.55 11.67 -47.45
N ASP A 7 25.91 10.51 -47.51
CA ASP A 7 24.60 10.16 -47.00
C ASP A 7 24.70 9.95 -45.47
N ASP A 8 24.30 10.95 -44.68
CA ASP A 8 24.33 10.88 -43.22
C ASP A 8 23.06 10.19 -42.71
N GLY A 9 23.16 8.87 -42.57
CA GLY A 9 22.14 8.01 -42.00
C GLY A 9 21.92 8.30 -40.52
N THR A 10 20.87 9.05 -40.20
CA THR A 10 20.32 9.12 -38.83
C THR A 10 19.81 7.76 -38.39
N ALA A 11 20.61 7.07 -37.58
CA ALA A 11 20.21 5.91 -36.81
C ALA A 11 19.09 6.31 -35.83
N LEU A 12 17.92 5.69 -35.99
CA LEU A 12 16.87 5.66 -34.97
C LEU A 12 17.43 4.90 -33.77
N GLU A 13 17.80 5.64 -32.72
CA GLU A 13 18.05 5.06 -31.40
C GLU A 13 16.72 4.49 -30.87
N ASP A 14 16.67 3.16 -30.79
CA ASP A 14 15.70 2.38 -30.02
C ASP A 14 15.77 2.86 -28.57
N TRP A 15 14.71 3.54 -28.12
CA TRP A 15 14.52 3.84 -26.71
C TRP A 15 14.06 2.56 -26.02
N ASP A 16 15.01 1.93 -25.34
CA ASP A 16 14.86 0.81 -24.42
C ASP A 16 13.96 1.24 -23.24
N GLU A 17 12.64 1.18 -23.41
CA GLU A 17 11.65 1.24 -22.33
C GLU A 17 11.66 -0.09 -21.56
N GLY A 18 12.72 -0.28 -20.78
CA GLY A 18 12.97 -1.48 -19.99
C GLY A 18 13.26 -1.18 -18.54
N ASP A 19 12.62 -0.18 -17.92
CA ASP A 19 12.68 0.00 -16.46
C ASP A 19 11.61 -0.86 -15.77
N ASP A 20 11.72 -2.17 -15.93
CA ASP A 20 11.09 -3.15 -15.04
C ASP A 20 11.96 -3.31 -13.78
N SER A 21 12.24 -2.18 -13.09
CA SER A 21 12.77 -2.20 -11.73
C SER A 21 11.64 -2.54 -10.76
N SER A 22 11.02 -3.71 -10.96
CA SER A 22 10.35 -4.40 -9.87
C SER A 22 11.46 -4.83 -8.90
N GLU A 23 11.88 -3.91 -8.02
CA GLU A 23 12.80 -4.19 -6.92
C GLU A 23 12.39 -5.54 -6.30
N PRO A 24 13.29 -6.53 -6.21
CA PRO A 24 12.92 -7.85 -5.74
C PRO A 24 12.22 -7.70 -4.40
N ILE A 25 10.99 -8.23 -4.31
CA ILE A 25 10.19 -8.30 -3.08
C ILE A 25 11.13 -8.86 -2.03
N SER A 26 11.60 -7.96 -1.19
CA SER A 26 12.74 -8.32 -0.41
C SER A 26 12.31 -9.17 0.76
N ASP A 27 13.10 -10.20 1.03
CA ASP A 27 12.86 -11.11 2.15
C ASP A 27 12.49 -10.31 3.41
N PRO A 28 11.28 -10.53 3.98
CA PRO A 28 10.84 -9.85 5.20
C PRO A 28 11.86 -9.93 6.34
N THR A 29 12.67 -11.00 6.38
CA THR A 29 13.77 -11.17 7.32
C THR A 29 14.79 -10.04 7.19
N ILE A 30 15.24 -9.74 5.97
CA ILE A 30 16.20 -8.67 5.67
C ILE A 30 15.60 -7.31 6.05
N ILE A 31 14.31 -7.09 5.75
CA ILE A 31 13.62 -5.85 6.12
C ILE A 31 13.68 -5.62 7.63
N TRP A 32 13.34 -6.67 8.40
CA TRP A 32 13.32 -6.61 9.85
C TRP A 32 14.73 -6.41 10.44
N GLU A 33 15.72 -7.16 9.97
CA GLU A 33 17.10 -7.03 10.45
C GLU A 33 17.66 -5.62 10.24
N GLN A 34 17.42 -5.05 9.07
CA GLN A 34 17.82 -3.67 8.77
C GLN A 34 17.10 -2.66 9.68
N HIS A 35 15.80 -2.82 9.90
CA HIS A 35 15.03 -1.98 10.81
C HIS A 35 15.57 -2.06 12.25
N ALA A 36 15.76 -3.29 12.76
CA ALA A 36 16.25 -3.54 14.11
C ALA A 36 17.64 -2.93 14.34
N LEU A 37 18.58 -3.14 13.40
CA LEU A 37 19.92 -2.58 13.46
C LEU A 37 19.90 -1.04 13.53
N ARG A 38 19.03 -0.40 12.73
CA ARG A 38 18.91 1.07 12.71
C ARG A 38 18.35 1.63 14.01
N ILE A 39 17.30 1.01 14.57
CA ILE A 39 16.74 1.43 15.86
C ILE A 39 17.77 1.29 16.98
N GLN A 40 18.48 0.15 17.05
CA GLN A 40 19.55 -0.04 18.04
C GLN A 40 20.63 1.03 17.92
N ASN A 41 21.09 1.32 16.70
CA ASN A 41 22.10 2.37 16.47
C ASN A 41 21.61 3.76 16.91
N ARG A 42 20.34 4.11 16.66
CA ARG A 42 19.74 5.38 17.12
C ARG A 42 19.73 5.48 18.64
N TYR A 43 19.37 4.40 19.32
CA TYR A 43 19.29 4.35 20.77
C TYR A 43 20.67 4.53 21.41
N ARG A 44 21.66 3.79 20.92
CA ARG A 44 23.06 3.94 21.35
C ARG A 44 23.56 5.38 21.18
N ARG A 45 23.28 6.01 20.03
CA ARG A 45 23.63 7.42 19.76
C ARG A 45 22.93 8.41 20.68
N SER A 46 21.73 8.07 21.16
CA SER A 46 20.92 8.93 22.04
C SER A 46 21.15 8.65 23.52
N GLY A 47 22.08 7.77 23.88
CA GLY A 47 22.34 7.37 25.27
C GLY A 47 21.19 6.62 25.93
N ILE A 48 20.27 6.06 25.14
CA ILE A 48 19.14 5.28 25.67
C ILE A 48 19.63 3.84 25.92
N PRO A 49 19.31 3.23 27.08
CA PRO A 49 19.75 1.88 27.41
C PRO A 49 19.29 0.82 26.39
N ASP A 50 20.13 -0.18 26.14
CA ASP A 50 19.85 -1.25 25.17
C ASP A 50 18.55 -2.02 25.49
N PHE A 51 18.26 -2.29 26.78
CA PHE A 51 17.02 -2.97 27.18
C PHE A 51 15.74 -2.21 26.77
N ALA A 52 15.81 -0.87 26.70
CA ALA A 52 14.70 -0.04 26.23
C ALA A 52 14.54 -0.12 24.71
N ALA A 53 15.65 -0.30 23.97
CA ALA A 53 15.61 -0.59 22.53
C ALA A 53 15.00 -1.97 22.27
N GLU A 54 15.46 -2.99 23.00
CA GLU A 54 14.98 -4.38 22.89
C GLU A 54 13.49 -4.50 23.19
N THR A 55 13.01 -3.87 24.25
CA THR A 55 11.58 -3.88 24.61
C THR A 55 10.71 -3.31 23.48
N ARG A 56 11.15 -2.21 22.87
CA ARG A 56 10.44 -1.60 21.73
C ARG A 56 10.50 -2.45 20.48
N LEU A 57 11.68 -3.01 20.18
CA LEU A 57 11.86 -3.90 19.04
C LEU A 57 11.01 -5.16 19.17
N ALA A 58 10.85 -5.73 20.36
CA ALA A 58 9.99 -6.88 20.58
C ALA A 58 8.51 -6.56 20.23
N PHE A 59 8.00 -5.40 20.65
CA PHE A 59 6.64 -4.97 20.30
C PHE A 59 6.49 -4.72 18.80
N GLN A 60 7.45 -4.02 18.20
CA GLN A 60 7.47 -3.75 16.77
C GLN A 60 7.56 -5.03 15.94
N LYS A 61 8.32 -6.03 16.39
CA LYS A 61 8.46 -7.33 15.73
C LYS A 61 7.12 -8.03 15.63
N LYS A 62 6.35 -8.06 16.72
CA LYS A 62 5.00 -8.64 16.73
C LYS A 62 4.10 -8.02 15.67
N ILE A 63 4.17 -6.70 15.47
CA ILE A 63 3.37 -6.01 14.46
C ILE A 63 3.92 -6.27 13.05
N PHE A 64 5.25 -6.26 12.89
CA PHE A 64 5.89 -6.62 11.63
C PHE A 64 5.47 -8.01 11.16
N ASP A 65 5.53 -9.01 12.06
CA ASP A 65 5.13 -10.38 11.77
C ASP A 65 3.65 -10.49 11.38
N LEU A 66 2.78 -9.70 12.03
CA LEU A 66 1.39 -9.59 11.63
C LEU A 66 1.23 -9.01 10.21
N HIS A 67 2.02 -8.00 9.83
CA HIS A 67 1.97 -7.43 8.48
C HIS A 67 2.45 -8.45 7.43
N VAL A 68 3.51 -9.20 7.73
CA VAL A 68 4.03 -10.26 6.87
C VAL A 68 3.00 -11.38 6.70
N ASP A 69 2.35 -11.80 7.79
CA ASP A 69 1.30 -12.81 7.74
C ASP A 69 0.11 -12.36 6.87
N ARG A 70 -0.32 -11.10 7.00
CA ARG A 70 -1.39 -10.54 6.15
C ARG A 70 -1.03 -10.50 4.68
N GLU A 71 0.20 -10.12 4.34
CA GLU A 71 0.68 -10.14 2.96
C GLU A 71 0.74 -11.57 2.40
N ARG A 72 1.18 -12.53 3.22
CA ARG A 72 1.13 -13.96 2.87
C ARG A 72 -0.31 -14.42 2.63
N GLN A 73 -1.25 -14.10 3.52
CA GLN A 73 -2.66 -14.47 3.37
C GLN A 73 -3.29 -13.89 2.10
N LEU A 74 -2.95 -12.63 1.76
CA LEU A 74 -3.34 -12.02 0.50
C LEU A 74 -2.78 -12.79 -0.70
N ARG A 75 -1.48 -13.13 -0.67
CA ARG A 75 -0.84 -13.90 -1.74
C ARG A 75 -1.50 -15.27 -1.91
N GLU A 76 -1.71 -15.99 -0.81
CA GLU A 76 -2.43 -17.27 -0.81
C GLU A 76 -3.86 -17.10 -1.31
N ALA A 77 -4.58 -16.04 -0.94
CA ALA A 77 -5.93 -15.76 -1.43
C ALA A 77 -5.96 -15.46 -2.94
N THR A 78 -4.92 -14.82 -3.45
CA THR A 78 -4.76 -14.49 -4.87
C THR A 78 -4.40 -15.72 -5.69
N GLU A 79 -3.47 -16.56 -5.19
CA GLU A 79 -3.01 -17.79 -5.85
C GLU A 79 -4.03 -18.94 -5.78
N SER A 80 -4.72 -19.09 -4.63
CA SER A 80 -5.71 -20.16 -4.42
C SER A 80 -7.07 -19.86 -5.04
N SER A 81 -7.28 -18.64 -5.54
CA SER A 81 -8.49 -18.37 -6.29
C SER A 81 -8.39 -19.04 -7.66
N PRO A 82 -9.37 -19.90 -8.06
CA PRO A 82 -9.39 -20.47 -9.40
C PRO A 82 -9.37 -19.31 -10.39
N LYS A 83 -8.27 -19.18 -11.16
CA LYS A 83 -7.99 -18.13 -12.16
C LYS A 83 -9.23 -17.28 -12.40
N PHE A 84 -9.40 -16.22 -11.60
CA PHE A 84 -10.54 -15.35 -11.81
C PHE A 84 -10.48 -14.93 -13.26
N ASP A 85 -11.58 -15.14 -13.97
CA ASP A 85 -11.71 -14.55 -15.28
C ASP A 85 -11.57 -13.04 -15.07
N MET A 86 -10.49 -12.44 -15.57
CA MET A 86 -10.20 -11.02 -15.36
C MET A 86 -11.25 -10.12 -16.01
N ASP A 87 -12.10 -10.70 -16.86
CA ASP A 87 -13.24 -10.05 -17.49
C ASP A 87 -14.57 -10.38 -16.78
N ALA A 88 -14.58 -11.34 -15.84
CA ALA A 88 -15.74 -11.60 -15.01
C ALA A 88 -15.95 -10.48 -13.99
N GLN A 89 -17.20 -10.05 -13.90
CA GLN A 89 -17.65 -9.01 -12.98
C GLN A 89 -18.18 -9.64 -11.70
N TYR A 90 -17.62 -9.27 -10.55
CA TYR A 90 -18.02 -9.79 -9.25
C TYR A 90 -18.72 -8.72 -8.41
N PRO A 91 -19.89 -9.00 -7.82
CA PRO A 91 -20.64 -8.01 -7.08
C PRO A 91 -19.89 -7.53 -5.83
N LEU A 92 -19.89 -6.22 -5.61
CA LEU A 92 -19.38 -5.58 -4.39
C LEU A 92 -20.46 -5.28 -3.35
N ARG A 93 -21.72 -5.08 -3.79
CA ARG A 93 -22.87 -4.78 -2.91
C ARG A 93 -23.80 -5.98 -2.79
N GLU A 94 -24.30 -6.20 -1.59
CA GLU A 94 -25.04 -7.41 -1.19
C GLU A 94 -26.27 -7.70 -2.07
N GLY A 95 -26.43 -8.98 -2.35
CA GLY A 95 -27.72 -9.66 -2.31
C GLY A 95 -27.47 -10.99 -1.61
N THR A 96 -28.24 -11.31 -0.57
CA THR A 96 -28.24 -12.60 0.13
C THR A 96 -28.45 -13.74 -0.85
N SER A 97 -27.38 -14.25 -1.44
CA SER A 97 -27.42 -15.40 -2.32
C SER A 97 -26.51 -16.45 -1.73
N THR A 98 -27.17 -17.49 -1.22
CA THR A 98 -26.60 -18.72 -0.67
C THR A 98 -25.86 -19.57 -1.71
N SER A 99 -25.70 -19.09 -2.95
CA SER A 99 -25.15 -19.85 -4.08
C SER A 99 -23.90 -19.24 -4.73
N TRP A 100 -23.33 -18.16 -4.21
CA TRP A 100 -22.04 -17.69 -4.71
C TRP A 100 -20.91 -18.45 -4.03
N ASN A 101 -20.02 -19.02 -4.84
CA ASN A 101 -18.77 -19.61 -4.38
C ASN A 101 -18.11 -18.66 -3.38
N ALA A 102 -17.83 -19.16 -2.18
CA ALA A 102 -17.24 -18.46 -1.02
C ALA A 102 -15.85 -17.82 -1.28
N VAL A 103 -15.39 -17.81 -2.52
CA VAL A 103 -14.08 -17.36 -2.98
C VAL A 103 -14.05 -15.83 -3.13
N LEU A 104 -15.17 -15.21 -3.51
CA LEU A 104 -15.37 -13.75 -3.55
C LEU A 104 -16.63 -13.36 -2.77
N ALA A 105 -16.79 -13.87 -1.55
CA ALA A 105 -17.49 -13.07 -0.56
C ALA A 105 -16.61 -11.84 -0.29
N ALA A 106 -16.53 -10.92 -1.26
CA ALA A 106 -16.03 -9.59 -1.06
C ALA A 106 -16.83 -9.07 0.12
N ALA A 107 -16.14 -8.74 1.21
CA ALA A 107 -16.66 -7.96 2.32
C ALA A 107 -17.81 -7.11 1.80
N THR A 108 -19.03 -7.48 2.19
CA THR A 108 -20.22 -6.78 1.74
C THR A 108 -19.96 -5.30 1.98
N PHE A 109 -19.99 -4.50 0.91
CA PHE A 109 -19.88 -3.06 1.05
C PHE A 109 -21.13 -2.60 1.80
N SER A 110 -21.05 -2.64 3.12
CA SER A 110 -21.88 -1.79 3.97
C SER A 110 -21.63 -0.35 3.56
N GLU A 111 -22.60 0.54 3.78
CA GLU A 111 -22.46 1.96 3.47
C GLU A 111 -21.19 2.56 4.10
N HIS A 112 -20.60 1.90 5.11
CA HIS A 112 -19.38 2.27 5.80
C HIS A 112 -18.44 1.07 6.03
N SER A 113 -17.63 0.69 5.06
CA SER A 113 -16.64 -0.39 5.27
C SER A 113 -15.26 0.15 5.64
N LEU A 114 -14.58 -0.53 6.57
CA LEU A 114 -13.23 -0.19 7.05
C LEU A 114 -12.23 -1.31 6.72
N TRP A 115 -11.04 -0.90 6.30
CA TRP A 115 -9.90 -1.76 6.06
C TRP A 115 -8.68 -1.27 6.83
N GLU A 116 -7.91 -2.22 7.36
CA GLU A 116 -6.58 -1.96 7.89
C GLU A 116 -5.55 -2.18 6.79
N LEU A 117 -4.79 -1.14 6.45
CA LEU A 117 -3.76 -1.16 5.41
C LEU A 117 -2.40 -1.45 6.03
N THR A 118 -1.67 -2.42 5.48
CA THR A 118 -0.35 -2.84 5.97
C THR A 118 0.62 -3.04 4.82
N CYS A 119 1.91 -2.81 5.07
CA CYS A 119 2.96 -3.16 4.12
C CYS A 119 4.30 -3.35 4.86
N PRO A 120 4.88 -4.57 4.85
CA PRO A 120 6.20 -4.83 5.40
C PRO A 120 7.31 -3.94 4.81
N MET A 121 7.23 -3.60 3.51
CA MET A 121 8.24 -2.76 2.85
C MET A 121 8.36 -1.37 3.45
N LEU A 122 7.29 -0.79 3.99
CA LEU A 122 7.35 0.51 4.66
C LEU A 122 8.40 0.52 5.78
N TRP A 123 8.59 -0.61 6.48
CA TRP A 123 9.56 -0.74 7.57
C TRP A 123 11.00 -0.39 7.17
N ARG A 124 11.34 -0.50 5.88
CA ARG A 124 12.65 -0.10 5.34
C ARG A 124 12.91 1.39 5.33
N HIS A 125 11.85 2.19 5.27
CA HIS A 125 11.95 3.63 5.06
C HIS A 125 11.87 4.40 6.38
N PHE A 126 11.60 3.71 7.49
CA PHE A 126 11.63 4.34 8.80
C PHE A 126 13.06 4.43 9.30
N GLU A 127 13.62 5.62 9.11
CA GLU A 127 14.74 6.09 9.89
C GLU A 127 14.26 7.37 10.61
N GLY A 128 14.31 7.34 11.94
CA GLY A 128 14.29 8.51 12.82
C GLY A 128 13.04 9.39 12.96
N GLY A 129 11.95 9.17 12.21
CA GLY A 129 10.74 10.01 12.24
C GLY A 129 10.24 10.42 13.64
N ARG A 130 10.33 11.71 14.01
CA ARG A 130 9.76 12.31 15.24
C ARG A 130 8.26 12.06 15.35
N SER A 131 7.58 11.94 14.22
CA SER A 131 6.16 11.61 14.09
C SER A 131 5.83 10.21 14.65
N PHE A 132 6.84 9.39 14.95
CA PHE A 132 6.74 7.96 15.20
C PHE A 132 7.43 7.50 16.49
N ASP A 133 7.87 8.43 17.34
CA ASP A 133 8.50 8.13 18.65
C ASP A 133 7.51 7.63 19.71
N HIS A 134 6.25 7.37 19.35
CA HIS A 134 5.27 6.77 20.26
C HIS A 134 5.60 5.28 20.51
N PRO A 135 5.62 4.79 21.76
CA PRO A 135 6.03 3.42 22.09
C PRO A 135 5.29 2.30 21.37
N GLN A 136 4.07 2.56 20.92
CA GLN A 136 3.19 1.59 20.25
C GLN A 136 3.03 1.85 18.74
N TRP A 137 3.80 2.77 18.19
CA TRP A 137 3.66 3.13 16.79
C TRP A 137 4.17 2.01 15.86
N ALA A 138 3.42 1.78 14.78
CA ALA A 138 3.80 0.91 13.68
C ALA A 138 3.24 1.47 12.36
N PRO A 139 3.90 1.21 11.22
CA PRO A 139 3.48 1.69 9.92
C PRO A 139 2.26 0.93 9.40
N ARG A 140 1.10 1.44 9.80
CA ARG A 140 -0.22 0.98 9.37
C ARG A 140 -1.02 2.16 8.85
N GLY A 141 -1.97 1.88 7.98
CA GLY A 141 -2.98 2.82 7.55
C GLY A 141 -4.38 2.31 7.81
N LEU A 142 -5.35 3.21 7.74
CA LEU A 142 -6.76 2.87 7.70
C LEU A 142 -7.35 3.39 6.40
N MET A 143 -8.22 2.59 5.80
CA MET A 143 -9.03 3.02 4.67
C MET A 143 -10.49 2.83 4.99
N ARG A 144 -11.30 3.87 4.81
CA ARG A 144 -12.74 3.80 4.88
C ARG A 144 -13.31 4.11 3.52
N ILE A 145 -14.24 3.28 3.05
CA ILE A 145 -15.06 3.61 1.89
C ILE A 145 -16.47 3.87 2.37
N HIS A 146 -16.94 5.09 2.15
CA HIS A 146 -18.27 5.54 2.53
C HIS A 146 -19.12 5.73 1.28
N THR A 147 -20.27 5.08 1.20
CA THR A 147 -21.15 5.14 0.02
C THR A 147 -22.51 5.71 0.36
N VAL A 148 -22.92 6.77 -0.34
CA VAL A 148 -24.24 7.42 -0.23
C VAL A 148 -24.83 7.61 -1.62
N SER A 149 -26.06 7.13 -1.84
CA SER A 149 -26.83 7.37 -3.08
C SER A 149 -26.03 7.12 -4.37
N ASN A 150 -25.43 5.93 -4.49
CA ASN A 150 -24.58 5.49 -5.61
C ASN A 150 -23.30 6.30 -5.81
N SER A 151 -22.78 6.89 -4.76
CA SER A 151 -21.49 7.54 -4.83
C SER A 151 -20.69 7.33 -3.58
N SER A 152 -19.39 7.20 -3.80
CA SER A 152 -18.47 6.78 -2.76
C SER A 152 -17.45 7.87 -2.49
N TYR A 153 -16.97 7.87 -1.26
CA TYR A 153 -15.83 8.63 -0.80
C TYR A 153 -14.84 7.63 -0.23
N VAL A 154 -13.57 7.77 -0.58
CA VAL A 154 -12.50 6.99 0.04
C VAL A 154 -11.73 7.93 0.96
N PHE A 155 -11.60 7.50 2.20
CA PHE A 155 -10.82 8.18 3.22
C PHE A 155 -9.64 7.30 3.60
N PHE A 156 -8.45 7.89 3.67
CA PHE A 156 -7.25 7.23 4.15
C PHE A 156 -6.68 7.96 5.35
N GLU A 157 -6.14 7.20 6.29
CA GLU A 157 -5.36 7.73 7.42
C GLU A 157 -4.04 6.97 7.53
N PHE A 158 -2.93 7.72 7.55
CA PHE A 158 -1.59 7.20 7.73
C PHE A 158 -0.88 8.04 8.79
N GLY A 159 -0.92 7.58 10.04
CA GLY A 159 -0.40 8.36 11.18
C GLY A 159 -1.09 9.72 11.27
N ALA A 160 -0.33 10.81 11.16
CA ALA A 160 -0.87 12.17 11.24
C ALA A 160 -1.43 12.72 9.90
N ARG A 161 -1.30 11.97 8.80
CA ARG A 161 -1.79 12.38 7.48
C ARG A 161 -3.13 11.73 7.17
N SER A 162 -4.03 12.53 6.61
CA SER A 162 -5.33 12.06 6.16
C SER A 162 -5.58 12.51 4.72
N PHE A 163 -6.29 11.68 3.98
CA PHE A 163 -6.59 11.90 2.57
C PHE A 163 -8.06 11.59 2.32
N SER A 164 -8.69 12.35 1.44
CA SER A 164 -10.04 12.03 0.98
C SER A 164 -10.20 12.29 -0.51
N THR A 165 -10.97 11.44 -1.16
CA THR A 165 -11.42 11.70 -2.53
C THR A 165 -12.56 12.71 -2.52
N SER A 166 -12.79 13.35 -3.67
CA SER A 166 -14.13 13.86 -3.97
C SER A 166 -15.11 12.70 -4.15
N ARG A 167 -16.36 13.02 -4.49
CA ARG A 167 -17.36 12.02 -4.87
C ARG A 167 -16.83 11.20 -6.06
N ILE A 168 -16.67 9.90 -5.88
CA ILE A 168 -16.23 8.95 -6.92
C ILE A 168 -17.32 7.91 -7.19
N SER A 169 -17.24 7.26 -8.35
CA SER A 169 -18.06 6.09 -8.67
C SER A 169 -17.21 4.84 -8.52
N ILE A 170 -17.48 4.06 -7.47
CA ILE A 170 -16.96 2.70 -7.37
C ILE A 170 -17.99 1.78 -8.06
N PRO A 171 -17.58 1.02 -9.09
CA PRO A 171 -18.46 0.08 -9.78
C PRO A 171 -19.22 -0.85 -8.81
N ALA A 172 -20.48 -1.18 -9.11
CA ALA A 172 -21.23 -2.14 -8.31
C ALA A 172 -20.68 -3.57 -8.43
N THR A 173 -19.99 -3.83 -9.53
CA THR A 173 -19.24 -5.05 -9.80
C THR A 173 -17.79 -4.68 -10.08
N VAL A 174 -16.84 -5.42 -9.51
CA VAL A 174 -15.42 -5.26 -9.82
C VAL A 174 -14.88 -6.54 -10.41
N ASN A 175 -13.99 -6.38 -11.37
CA ASN A 175 -13.00 -7.38 -11.69
C ASN A 175 -11.72 -7.08 -10.90
N THR A 176 -10.71 -7.93 -11.07
CA THR A 176 -9.37 -7.74 -10.47
C THR A 176 -8.57 -6.60 -11.12
N ARG A 177 -9.20 -5.71 -11.90
CA ARG A 177 -8.52 -4.54 -12.48
C ARG A 177 -8.39 -3.43 -11.45
N ALA A 178 -7.27 -2.72 -11.54
CA ALA A 178 -7.00 -1.56 -10.71
C ALA A 178 -7.92 -0.38 -11.09
N LEU A 179 -8.49 0.25 -10.08
CA LEU A 179 -9.27 1.48 -10.20
C LEU A 179 -8.39 2.66 -9.77
N VAL A 180 -8.15 3.59 -10.68
CA VAL A 180 -7.32 4.77 -10.44
C VAL A 180 -8.18 5.93 -9.97
N PHE A 181 -7.79 6.56 -8.86
CA PHE A 181 -8.48 7.69 -8.26
C PHE A 181 -7.48 8.76 -7.78
N SER A 182 -7.98 9.95 -7.47
CA SER A 182 -7.19 11.02 -6.85
C SER A 182 -7.77 11.39 -5.48
N ALA A 183 -6.91 11.54 -4.48
CA ALA A 183 -7.26 11.98 -3.14
C ALA A 183 -6.49 13.24 -2.76
N ARG A 184 -7.14 14.11 -1.98
CA ARG A 184 -6.52 15.33 -1.46
C ARG A 184 -6.01 15.10 -0.04
N CYS A 185 -4.75 15.41 0.20
CA CYS A 185 -4.18 15.46 1.54
C CYS A 185 -4.76 16.64 2.32
N HIS A 186 -5.30 16.41 3.52
CA HIS A 186 -5.90 17.47 4.32
C HIS A 186 -4.87 18.44 4.89
N GLN A 187 -3.65 17.94 5.18
CA GLN A 187 -2.57 18.70 5.80
C GLN A 187 -1.83 19.58 4.78
N THR A 188 -1.46 19.02 3.62
CA THR A 188 -0.64 19.73 2.62
C THR A 188 -1.45 20.29 1.45
N ARG A 189 -2.73 19.90 1.32
CA ARG A 189 -3.61 20.21 0.18
C ARG A 189 -3.18 19.62 -1.16
N ALA A 190 -2.09 18.85 -1.19
CA ALA A 190 -1.62 18.15 -2.38
C ALA A 190 -2.65 17.11 -2.86
N SER A 191 -2.77 16.96 -4.18
CA SER A 191 -3.48 15.84 -4.78
C SER A 191 -2.51 14.69 -4.98
N ILE A 192 -2.94 13.48 -4.67
CA ILE A 192 -2.17 12.26 -4.90
C ILE A 192 -3.06 11.28 -5.64
N ASP A 193 -2.50 10.61 -6.62
CA ASP A 193 -3.19 9.54 -7.31
C ASP A 193 -2.88 8.20 -6.61
N PHE A 194 -3.87 7.33 -6.57
CA PHE A 194 -3.78 6.00 -5.96
C PHE A 194 -4.61 5.01 -6.74
N GLU A 195 -4.29 3.72 -6.58
CA GLU A 195 -5.00 2.64 -7.23
C GLU A 195 -5.63 1.71 -6.19
N LEU A 196 -6.85 1.24 -6.48
CA LEU A 196 -7.56 0.23 -5.69
C LEU A 196 -7.83 -1.01 -6.52
N THR A 197 -7.39 -2.16 -6.03
CA THR A 197 -7.72 -3.46 -6.62
C THR A 197 -8.43 -4.31 -5.56
N PHE A 198 -9.65 -4.74 -5.86
CA PHE A 198 -10.37 -5.65 -4.97
C PHE A 198 -9.95 -7.09 -5.24
N VAL A 199 -9.66 -7.82 -4.15
CA VAL A 199 -9.15 -9.18 -4.19
C VAL A 199 -10.10 -10.12 -3.45
N ALA A 200 -9.93 -11.43 -3.69
CA ALA A 200 -10.62 -12.51 -2.97
C ALA A 200 -10.60 -12.33 -1.45
N ARG A 201 -11.57 -12.96 -0.78
CA ARG A 201 -11.58 -13.10 0.70
C ARG A 201 -11.47 -11.77 1.46
N SER A 202 -12.16 -10.74 0.99
CA SER A 202 -12.24 -9.43 1.66
C SER A 202 -10.93 -8.66 1.74
N PHE A 203 -9.97 -8.97 0.86
CA PHE A 203 -8.76 -8.18 0.72
C PHE A 203 -8.94 -7.06 -0.31
N VAL A 204 -8.17 -6.00 -0.13
CA VAL A 204 -8.00 -4.92 -1.11
C VAL A 204 -6.52 -4.62 -1.21
N GLU A 205 -6.02 -4.42 -2.41
CA GLU A 205 -4.69 -3.89 -2.65
C GLU A 205 -4.80 -2.40 -2.96
N VAL A 206 -3.95 -1.60 -2.32
CA VAL A 206 -3.90 -0.15 -2.52
C VAL A 206 -2.50 0.24 -2.96
N GLN A 207 -2.35 0.74 -4.17
CA GLN A 207 -1.09 1.35 -4.62
C GLN A 207 -1.12 2.84 -4.30
N PHE A 208 -0.16 3.30 -3.51
CA PHE A 208 -0.16 4.65 -2.95
C PHE A 208 1.25 5.25 -2.98
N PRO A 209 1.43 6.57 -3.24
CA PRO A 209 2.76 7.18 -3.25
C PRO A 209 3.41 7.14 -1.87
N ILE A 210 4.60 6.57 -1.77
CA ILE A 210 5.26 6.37 -0.46
C ILE A 210 5.64 7.71 0.21
N THR A 211 5.97 8.72 -0.60
CA THR A 211 6.27 10.09 -0.16
C THR A 211 5.03 10.81 0.41
N ALA A 212 3.83 10.37 0.03
CA ALA A 212 2.58 10.85 0.62
C ALA A 212 2.34 10.22 1.99
N ILE A 213 2.77 8.97 2.22
CA ILE A 213 2.62 8.28 3.51
C ILE A 213 3.69 8.72 4.51
N ILE A 214 4.96 8.75 4.09
CA ILE A 214 6.09 8.99 4.97
C ILE A 214 6.40 10.49 5.04
N GLN A 215 6.40 11.03 6.26
CA GLN A 215 6.87 12.38 6.50
C GLN A 215 8.40 12.38 6.63
N PHE A 216 9.09 13.01 5.68
CA PHE A 216 10.51 13.32 5.83
C PHE A 216 10.68 14.36 6.92
N ASP A 217 11.37 13.98 7.98
CA ASP A 217 11.69 14.85 9.10
C ASP A 217 13.21 15.07 9.27
N GLY A 218 13.95 14.89 8.17
CA GLY A 218 15.40 15.01 8.11
C GLY A 218 16.15 13.76 8.57
N SER A 219 15.46 12.75 9.10
CA SER A 219 16.07 11.49 9.53
C SER A 219 15.60 10.28 8.74
N SER A 220 14.48 10.39 8.01
CA SER A 220 13.98 9.32 7.12
C SER A 220 14.73 9.29 5.80
N LYS A 221 15.14 8.09 5.37
CA LYS A 221 15.71 7.89 4.02
C LYS A 221 14.66 8.22 2.97
N ILE A 222 15.08 8.95 1.94
CA ILE A 222 14.30 9.11 0.71
C ILE A 222 14.08 7.70 0.12
N PRO A 223 12.84 7.24 -0.06
CA PRO A 223 12.54 5.99 -0.71
C PRO A 223 13.10 5.96 -2.13
N SER A 224 13.65 4.81 -2.53
CA SER A 224 14.00 4.54 -3.93
C SER A 224 12.74 4.42 -4.79
N THR A 225 11.67 3.85 -4.24
CA THR A 225 10.41 3.62 -4.92
C THR A 225 9.47 4.83 -4.83
N THR A 226 8.69 5.11 -5.87
CA THR A 226 7.71 6.22 -5.91
C THR A 226 6.36 5.83 -5.29
N ALA A 227 5.98 4.56 -5.40
CA ALA A 227 4.74 4.00 -4.87
C ALA A 227 5.00 2.74 -4.03
N VAL A 228 4.07 2.46 -3.11
CA VAL A 228 4.05 1.25 -2.29
C VAL A 228 2.71 0.54 -2.47
N LYS A 229 2.77 -0.80 -2.50
CA LYS A 229 1.58 -1.65 -2.51
C LYS A 229 1.22 -2.03 -1.08
N LEU A 230 0.04 -1.60 -0.64
CA LEU A 230 -0.51 -1.85 0.69
C LEU A 230 -1.55 -2.96 0.62
N THR A 231 -1.46 -3.90 1.54
CA THR A 231 -2.47 -4.95 1.76
C THR A 231 -3.50 -4.45 2.75
N GLY A 232 -4.73 -4.28 2.28
CA GLY A 232 -5.90 -3.94 3.06
C GLY A 232 -6.69 -5.17 3.48
N VAL A 233 -6.89 -5.34 4.78
CA VAL A 233 -7.71 -6.40 5.38
C VAL A 233 -9.02 -5.79 5.87
N TRP A 234 -10.16 -6.33 5.44
CA TRP A 234 -11.45 -5.84 5.91
C TRP A 234 -11.62 -6.05 7.42
N MET A 235 -11.99 -4.98 8.11
CA MET A 235 -12.18 -4.97 9.56
C MET A 235 -13.65 -5.00 9.97
N GLY A 236 -14.58 -4.82 9.02
CA GLY A 236 -16.01 -4.76 9.28
C GLY A 236 -16.67 -3.45 8.86
N PRO A 237 -17.99 -3.35 9.06
CA PRO A 237 -18.72 -2.10 8.96
C PRO A 237 -18.38 -1.15 10.13
N VAL A 238 -18.57 0.15 9.93
CA VAL A 238 -18.40 1.19 10.96
C VAL A 238 -19.68 2.03 11.05
N GLU A 239 -20.32 2.04 12.22
CA GLU A 239 -21.49 2.88 12.51
C GLU A 239 -21.16 4.38 12.59
#